data_AF-A0A8G2F0D0-F1
#
_entry.id   AF-A0A8G2F0D0-F1
#
_cell.length_a   1.000
_cell.length_b   1.000
_cell.length_c   1.000
_cell.angle_alpha   90.00
_cell.angle_beta   90.00
_cell.angle_gamma   90.00
#
_symmetry.space_group_name_H-M   'P 1'
#
loop_
_entity.id
_entity.type
_entity.pdbx_description
1 polymer ?
#
loop_
_entity_poly.entity_id
_entity_poly.type
_entity_poly.pdbx_seq_one_letter_code
_entity_poly.pdbx_strand_id
1 'polypeptide(L)' 'RLALTSGRTRREIAEDLGIGLSTLTRWVSDERDSGAPVEPSSDVHAELKRLRRENAVLKQERDILKKAAAFFAKETSR' A
#
# COMPACT_ATOMS: atom_id res chain seq x y z
N ARG A 1 -14.33 16.41 -0.61
CA ARG A 1 -15.35 15.66 -1.40
C ARG A 1 -16.50 16.51 -1.95
N LEU A 2 -17.01 17.52 -1.22
CA LEU A 2 -18.11 18.39 -1.69
C LEU A 2 -17.93 18.96 -3.12
N ALA A 3 -16.73 19.44 -3.45
CA ALA A 3 -16.38 19.94 -4.80
C ALA A 3 -16.33 18.88 -5.91
N LEU A 4 -16.37 17.59 -5.57
CA LEU A 4 -16.32 16.48 -6.52
C LEU A 4 -17.67 15.76 -6.68
N THR A 5 -18.60 15.92 -5.73
CA THR A 5 -19.82 15.10 -5.65
C THR A 5 -21.13 15.90 -5.59
N SER A 6 -21.07 17.22 -5.41
CA SER A 6 -22.28 18.03 -5.17
C SER A 6 -23.05 18.46 -6.42
N GLY A 7 -22.50 18.25 -7.64
CA GLY A 7 -23.09 18.75 -8.89
C GLY A 7 -23.05 20.28 -9.07
N ARG A 8 -22.61 21.02 -8.05
CA ARG A 8 -22.44 22.48 -8.06
C ARG A 8 -21.11 22.86 -8.71
N THR A 9 -21.04 24.04 -9.30
CA THR A 9 -19.81 24.53 -9.91
C THR A 9 -18.76 24.81 -8.83
N ARG A 10 -17.48 24.69 -9.17
CA ARG A 10 -16.38 25.03 -8.24
C ARG A 10 -16.44 26.48 -7.78
N ARG A 11 -17.01 27.39 -8.60
CA ARG A 11 -17.18 28.80 -8.24
C ARG A 11 -18.18 28.98 -7.11
N GLU A 12 -19.37 28.40 -7.23
CA GLU A 12 -20.40 28.46 -6.18
C GLU A 12 -19.89 27.85 -4.87
N ILE A 13 -19.13 26.75 -4.96
CA ILE A 13 -18.56 26.10 -3.77
C ILE A 13 -17.45 26.95 -3.15
N ALA A 14 -16.64 27.65 -3.95
CA ALA A 14 -15.61 28.54 -3.44
C ALA A 14 -16.22 29.76 -2.73
N GLU A 15 -17.29 30.31 -3.30
CA GLU A 15 -18.06 31.42 -2.72
C GLU A 15 -18.74 31.02 -1.41
N ASP A 16 -19.44 29.88 -1.37
CA ASP A 16 -20.09 29.34 -0.15
C ASP A 16 -19.08 29.09 0.98
N LEU A 17 -17.86 28.66 0.62
CA LEU A 17 -16.79 28.38 1.58
C LEU A 17 -15.95 29.62 1.95
N GLY A 18 -16.19 30.77 1.30
CA GLY A 18 -15.42 31.99 1.51
C GLY A 18 -13.94 31.88 1.11
N ILE A 19 -13.61 31.01 0.15
CA ILE A 19 -12.23 30.79 -0.31
C ILE A 19 -12.06 31.21 -1.78
N GLY A 20 -10.82 31.50 -2.17
CA GLY A 20 -10.50 31.76 -3.58
C GLY A 20 -10.70 30.53 -4.47
N LEU A 21 -11.23 30.75 -5.68
CA LEU A 21 -11.43 29.69 -6.68
C LEU A 21 -10.13 28.96 -7.05
N SER A 22 -9.00 29.66 -7.06
CA SER A 22 -7.67 29.09 -7.30
C SER A 22 -7.27 28.12 -6.18
N THR A 23 -7.51 28.48 -4.93
CA THR A 23 -7.28 27.63 -3.74
C THR A 23 -8.10 26.35 -3.84
N LEU A 24 -9.40 26.46 -4.12
CA LEU A 24 -10.26 25.29 -4.26
C LEU A 24 -9.82 24.41 -5.44
N THR A 25 -9.45 25.01 -6.57
CA THR A 25 -9.00 24.27 -7.76
C THR A 25 -7.71 23.49 -7.48
N ARG A 26 -6.77 24.09 -6.77
CA ARG A 26 -5.53 23.44 -6.34
C ARG A 26 -5.82 22.24 -5.44
N TRP A 27 -6.62 22.41 -4.39
CA TRP A 27 -6.96 21.31 -3.49
C TRP A 27 -7.68 20.16 -4.21
N VAL A 28 -8.55 20.47 -5.17
CA VAL A 28 -9.20 19.44 -5.99
C VAL A 28 -8.20 18.71 -6.91
N SER A 29 -7.16 19.39 -7.38
CA SER A 29 -6.07 18.76 -8.15
C SER A 29 -5.20 17.87 -7.26
N ASP A 30 -4.73 18.40 -6.13
CA ASP A 30 -3.88 17.68 -5.18
C ASP A 30 -4.58 16.41 -4.66
N GLU A 31 -5.90 16.48 -4.38
CA GLU A 31 -6.70 15.31 -3.98
C GLU A 31 -6.76 14.25 -5.11
N ARG A 32 -6.87 14.66 -6.37
CA ARG A 32 -6.86 13.73 -7.52
C ARG A 32 -5.50 13.08 -7.71
N ASP A 33 -4.42 13.84 -7.55
CA ASP A 33 -3.06 13.35 -7.72
C ASP A 33 -2.63 12.46 -6.54
N SER A 34 -3.11 12.74 -5.32
CA SER A 34 -2.92 11.87 -4.15
C SER A 34 -3.75 10.58 -4.19
N GLY A 35 -4.84 10.58 -4.97
CA GLY A 35 -5.78 9.45 -5.11
C GLY A 35 -5.53 8.59 -6.34
N ALA A 36 -4.62 8.97 -7.24
CA ALA A 36 -4.19 8.11 -8.33
C ALA A 36 -3.44 6.92 -7.71
N PRO A 37 -3.90 5.67 -7.89
CA PRO A 37 -3.08 4.52 -7.60
C PRO A 37 -1.85 4.67 -8.48
N VAL A 38 -0.69 4.92 -7.87
CA VAL A 38 0.58 4.65 -8.55
C VAL A 38 0.55 3.13 -8.72
N GLU A 39 0.04 2.68 -9.86
CA GLU A 39 0.14 1.29 -10.29
C GLU A 39 1.60 0.89 -10.06
N PRO A 40 1.88 -0.05 -9.14
CA PRO A 40 3.24 -0.44 -8.87
C PRO A 40 3.84 -0.85 -10.21
N SER A 41 4.96 -0.23 -10.59
CA SER A 41 5.57 -0.51 -11.88
C SER A 41 5.73 -2.03 -12.06
N SER A 42 5.70 -2.50 -13.30
CA SER A 42 5.88 -3.94 -13.61
C SER A 42 7.07 -4.55 -12.86
N ASP A 43 8.12 -3.76 -12.65
CA ASP A 43 9.29 -4.08 -11.85
C ASP A 43 8.98 -4.37 -10.37
N VAL A 44 8.18 -3.51 -9.71
CA VAL A 44 7.75 -3.72 -8.31
C VAL A 44 6.92 -5.00 -8.17
N HIS A 45 6.06 -5.30 -9.14
CA HIS A 45 5.28 -6.55 -9.13
C HIS A 45 6.16 -7.79 -9.31
N ALA A 46 7.13 -7.73 -10.22
CA ALA A 46 8.10 -8.80 -10.44
C ALA A 46 8.95 -9.05 -9.19
N GLU A 47 9.42 -7.97 -8.56
CA GLU A 47 10.19 -8.01 -7.33
C GLU A 47 9.39 -8.59 -6.17
N LEU A 48 8.14 -8.14 -5.99
CA LEU A 48 7.25 -8.67 -4.96
C LEU A 48 7.00 -10.18 -5.14
N LYS A 49 6.84 -10.63 -6.39
CA LYS A 49 6.68 -12.06 -6.70
C LYS A 49 7.95 -12.86 -6.39
N ARG A 50 9.13 -12.31 -6.68
CA ARG A 50 10.43 -12.91 -6.33
C ARG A 50 10.57 -13.04 -4.81
N LEU A 51 10.38 -11.94 -4.09
CA LEU A 51 10.51 -11.91 -2.63
C LEU A 51 9.52 -12.85 -1.93
N ARG A 52 8.28 -12.96 -2.42
CA ARG A 52 7.30 -13.91 -1.86
C ARG A 52 7.74 -15.37 -2.01
N ARG A 53 8.34 -15.73 -3.15
CA ARG A 53 8.87 -17.09 -3.37
C ARG A 53 10.06 -17.37 -2.46
N GLU A 54 11.00 -16.45 -2.38
CA GLU A 54 12.17 -16.57 -1.51
C GLU A 54 11.76 -16.70 -0.04
N ASN A 55 10.82 -15.87 0.41
CA ASN A 55 10.31 -15.94 1.79
C ASN A 55 9.64 -17.28 2.11
N ALA A 56 8.94 -17.88 1.14
CA ALA A 56 8.33 -19.20 1.32
C ALA A 56 9.39 -20.30 1.48
N VAL A 57 10.44 -20.29 0.64
CA VAL A 57 11.57 -21.24 0.74
C VAL A 57 12.28 -21.09 2.09
N LEU A 58 12.64 -19.86 2.47
CA LEU A 58 13.31 -19.59 3.74
C LEU A 58 12.50 -20.05 4.96
N LYS A 59 11.17 -19.88 4.92
CA LYS A 59 10.29 -20.38 5.98
C LYS A 59 10.30 -21.89 6.08
N GLN A 60 10.27 -22.58 4.94
CA GLN A 60 10.33 -24.04 4.89
C GLN A 60 11.66 -24.56 5.43
N GLU A 61 12.78 -24.00 4.99
CA GLU A 61 14.13 -24.37 5.46
C GLU A 61 14.26 -24.16 6.98
N ARG A 62 13.85 -22.99 7.47
CA ARG A 62 13.82 -22.70 8.91
C ARG A 62 13.01 -23.74 9.68
N ASP A 63 11.85 -24.15 9.16
CA ASP A 63 10.99 -25.11 9.85
C ASP A 63 11.58 -26.52 9.86
N ILE A 64 12.27 -26.93 8.80
CA ILE A 64 13.04 -28.18 8.76
C ILE A 64 14.14 -28.14 9.81
N LEU A 65 14.93 -27.06 9.86
CA LEU A 65 16.02 -26.91 10.84
C LEU A 65 15.50 -26.92 12.28
N LYS A 66 14.37 -26.26 12.55
CA LYS A 66 13.74 -26.29 13.87
C LYS A 66 13.32 -27.69 14.28
N LYS A 67 12.71 -28.46 13.37
CA LYS A 67 12.31 -29.85 13.62
C LYS A 67 13.53 -30.73 13.87
N ALA A 68 14.59 -30.57 13.08
CA ALA A 68 15.84 -31.29 13.28
C ALA A 68 16.46 -30.98 14.65
N ALA A 69 16.58 -29.70 15.00
CA ALA A 69 17.11 -29.28 16.29
C ALA A 69 16.30 -29.86 17.47
N ALA A 70 14.97 -29.86 17.38
CA ALA A 70 14.10 -30.44 18.40
C ALA A 70 14.27 -31.97 18.51
N PHE A 71 14.42 -32.67 17.38
CA PHE A 71 14.69 -34.11 17.36
C PHE A 71 16.02 -34.44 18.06
N PHE A 72 17.10 -33.74 17.70
CA PHE A 72 18.42 -33.97 18.29
C PHE A 72 18.44 -33.65 19.79
N ALA A 73 17.83 -32.54 20.20
CA ALA A 73 17.74 -32.18 21.63
C ALA A 73 17.02 -33.27 22.45
N LYS A 74 15.97 -33.89 21.89
CA LYS A 74 15.26 -34.99 22.55
C LYS A 74 16.12 -36.25 22.67
N GLU A 75 16.85 -36.63 21.61
CA GLU A 75 17.72 -37.82 21.63
C GLU A 75 18.90 -37.66 22.60
N THR A 76 19.48 -36.46 22.72
CA THR A 76 20.58 -36.20 23.69
C THR A 76 20.11 -36.14 25.15
N SER A 77 18.81 -35.93 25.39
CA SER A 77 18.22 -35.89 26.74
C SER A 77 17.74 -37.25 27.27
N ARG A 78 17.81 -38.32 26.47
CA ARG A 78 17.60 -39.70 26.91
C ARG A 78 18.88 -40.30 27.46
#